data_AF-A0A371AVX3-F1
#
_entry.id   AF-A0A371AVX3-F1
#
_cell.length_a   1.000
_cell.length_b   1.000
_cell.length_c   1.000
_cell.angle_alpha   90.00
_cell.angle_beta   90.00
_cell.angle_gamma   90.00
#
_symmetry.space_group_name_H-M   'P 1'
#
loop_
_entity.id
_entity.type
_entity.pdbx_description
1 polymer ?
#
loop_
_entity_poly.entity_id
_entity_poly.type
_entity_poly.pdbx_seq_one_letter_code
_entity_poly.pdbx_strand_id
1 'polypeptide(L)' 'MENYDEFELNGQKFKVTYKNDKNIVWAITYVNGMQIKAHGDCVQTAYWAIQNHVNSTLNFRL' A
#
# COMPACT_ATOMS: atom_id res chain seq x y z
N MET A 1 10.11 6.04 15.12
CA MET A 1 9.09 5.14 14.52
C MET A 1 8.68 5.77 13.21
N GLU A 2 9.12 5.21 12.10
CA GLU A 2 8.70 5.66 10.78
C GLU A 2 7.20 5.36 10.62
N ASN A 3 6.39 6.37 10.30
CA ASN A 3 4.95 6.20 10.08
C ASN A 3 4.77 5.62 8.68
N TYR A 4 4.46 4.32 8.61
CA TYR A 4 4.14 3.63 7.36
C TYR A 4 2.64 3.71 7.02
N ASP A 5 1.85 4.42 7.82
CA ASP A 5 0.38 4.46 7.74
C ASP A 5 -0.17 5.34 6.60
N GLU A 6 0.65 6.17 5.98
CA GLU A 6 0.24 7.07 4.91
C GLU A 6 1.36 7.31 3.89
N PHE A 7 1.01 7.34 2.61
CA PHE A 7 1.92 7.77 1.55
C PHE A 7 1.21 8.70 0.57
N GLU A 8 1.94 9.65 0.03
CA GLU A 8 1.46 10.52 -1.03
C GLU A 8 1.98 10.00 -2.38
N LEU A 9 1.06 9.68 -3.30
CA LEU A 9 1.39 9.29 -4.66
C LEU A 9 0.57 10.16 -5.63
N ASN A 10 1.25 10.77 -6.58
CA ASN A 10 0.64 11.63 -7.61
C ASN A 10 -0.23 12.78 -7.03
N GLY A 11 0.16 13.32 -5.87
CA GLY A 11 -0.58 14.39 -5.16
C GLY A 11 -1.83 13.91 -4.41
N GLN A 12 -2.09 12.60 -4.35
CA GLN A 12 -3.14 12.01 -3.52
C GLN A 12 -2.52 11.29 -2.31
N LYS A 13 -3.06 11.57 -1.13
CA LYS A 13 -2.69 10.89 0.10
C LYS A 13 -3.49 9.61 0.24
N PHE A 14 -2.78 8.49 0.34
CA PHE A 14 -3.36 7.17 0.52
C PHE A 14 -3.06 6.68 1.94
N LYS A 15 -4.12 6.32 2.67
CA LYS A 15 -3.98 5.67 3.95
C LYS A 15 -3.73 4.19 3.73
N VAL A 16 -2.73 3.65 4.42
CA VAL A 16 -2.39 2.22 4.43
C VAL A 16 -2.80 1.64 5.76
N THR A 17 -3.58 0.57 5.71
CA THR A 17 -3.91 -0.23 6.88
C THR A 17 -3.15 -1.53 6.81
N TYR A 18 -2.42 -1.85 7.88
CA TYR A 18 -1.70 -3.11 7.99
C TYR A 18 -2.53 -4.13 8.74
N LYS A 19 -2.63 -5.32 8.18
CA LYS A 19 -3.21 -6.49 8.84
C LYS A 19 -2.15 -7.58 8.89
N ASN A 20 -1.77 -7.98 10.08
CA ASN A 20 -0.82 -9.07 10.26
C ASN A 20 -1.60 -10.38 10.37
N ASP A 21 -1.34 -11.32 9.48
CA ASP A 21 -1.94 -12.66 9.48
C ASP A 21 -0.84 -13.71 9.57
N LYS A 22 -0.65 -14.27 10.76
CA LYS A 22 0.41 -15.22 11.10
C LYS A 22 1.82 -14.67 10.81
N ASN A 23 2.35 -14.99 9.62
CA ASN A 23 3.68 -14.62 9.13
C ASN A 23 3.62 -13.67 7.93
N ILE A 24 2.44 -13.23 7.54
CA ILE A 24 2.23 -12.38 6.37
C ILE A 24 1.68 -11.04 6.82
N VAL A 25 2.39 -9.97 6.50
CA VAL A 25 1.91 -8.61 6.69
C VAL A 25 1.18 -8.17 5.44
N TRP A 26 -0.11 -7.92 5.56
CA TRP A 26 -0.95 -7.37 4.50
C TRP A 26 -1.01 -5.85 4.63
N ALA A 27 -0.64 -5.13 3.59
CA ALA A 27 -0.90 -3.71 3.43
C ALA A 27 -2.15 -3.53 2.58
N ILE A 28 -3.13 -2.76 3.06
CA ILE A 28 -4.39 -2.50 2.38
C ILE A 28 -4.54 -1.00 2.22
N THR A 29 -4.84 -0.55 1.01
CA THR A 29 -5.11 0.85 0.71
C THR A 29 -6.28 0.98 -0.26
N TYR A 30 -6.83 2.18 -0.39
CA TYR A 30 -7.96 2.47 -1.28
C TYR A 30 -7.58 3.58 -2.24
N VAL A 31 -7.61 3.27 -3.54
CA VAL A 31 -7.26 4.20 -4.61
C VAL A 31 -8.50 4.42 -5.47
N ASN A 32 -9.06 5.64 -5.47
CA ASN A 32 -10.28 5.97 -6.23
C ASN A 32 -11.45 4.99 -6.01
N GLY A 33 -11.65 4.51 -4.77
CA GLY A 33 -12.69 3.53 -4.44
C GLY A 33 -12.33 2.07 -4.75
N MET A 34 -11.18 1.82 -5.38
CA MET A 34 -10.66 0.48 -5.62
C MET A 34 -9.80 0.05 -4.43
N GLN A 35 -10.13 -1.08 -3.83
CA GLN A 35 -9.30 -1.67 -2.78
C GLN A 35 -8.06 -2.28 -3.42
N ILE A 36 -6.89 -1.78 -3.04
CA ILE A 36 -5.59 -2.34 -3.41
C ILE A 36 -5.02 -3.02 -2.16
N LYS A 37 -4.57 -4.26 -2.31
CA LYS A 37 -3.93 -5.01 -1.23
C LYS A 37 -2.63 -5.60 -1.72
N ALA A 38 -1.61 -5.52 -0.87
CA ALA A 38 -0.31 -6.12 -1.10
C ALA A 38 0.10 -6.86 0.18
N HIS A 39 1.06 -7.76 0.05
CA HIS A 39 1.58 -8.51 1.17
C HIS A 39 3.10 -8.52 1.16
N GLY A 40 3.69 -8.75 2.32
CA GLY A 40 5.12 -8.95 2.50
C GLY A 40 5.42 -9.68 3.80
N ASP A 41 6.68 -10.08 3.95
CA ASP A 41 7.20 -10.79 5.13
C ASP A 41 7.33 -9.86 6.35
N CYS A 42 7.35 -8.55 6.13
CA CYS A 42 7.39 -7.52 7.16
C CYS A 42 6.66 -6.24 6.70
N VAL A 43 6.39 -5.32 7.62
CA VAL A 43 5.70 -4.04 7.34
C VAL A 43 6.40 -3.26 6.23
N GLN A 44 7.73 -3.24 6.23
CA GLN A 44 8.51 -2.52 5.23
C GLN A 44 8.32 -3.14 3.83
N THR A 45 8.43 -4.46 3.69
CA THR A 45 8.18 -5.14 2.40
C THR A 45 6.74 -4.94 1.93
N ALA A 46 5.76 -5.05 2.83
CA ALA A 46 4.35 -4.84 2.51
C ALA A 46 4.07 -3.39 2.08
N TYR A 47 4.73 -2.40 2.71
CA TYR A 47 4.65 -0.99 2.35
C TYR A 47 5.23 -0.71 0.96
N TRP A 48 6.41 -1.24 0.66
CA TRP A 48 7.02 -1.09 -0.67
C TRP A 48 6.17 -1.77 -1.75
N ALA A 49 5.63 -2.95 -1.45
CA ALA A 49 4.75 -3.67 -2.35
C ALA A 49 3.46 -2.89 -2.65
N ILE A 50 2.82 -2.30 -1.63
CA ILE A 50 1.60 -1.51 -1.83
C ILE A 50 1.86 -0.23 -2.62
N GLN A 51 2.97 0.48 -2.32
CA GLN A 51 3.34 1.69 -3.06
C GLN A 51 3.57 1.38 -4.54
N ASN A 52 4.34 0.32 -4.86
CA ASN A 52 4.59 -0.06 -6.24
C ASN A 52 3.30 -0.50 -6.96
N HIS A 53 2.41 -1.21 -6.26
CA HIS A 53 1.13 -1.64 -6.81
C HIS A 53 0.21 -0.46 -7.10
N VAL A 54 0.11 0.50 -6.18
CA VAL A 54 -0.66 1.74 -6.40
C VAL A 54 -0.06 2.57 -7.51
N ASN A 55 1.27 2.73 -7.53
CA ASN A 55 1.95 3.45 -8.60
C ASN A 55 1.69 2.80 -9.97
N SER A 56 1.78 1.47 -10.05
CA SER A 56 1.44 0.74 -11.29
C SER A 56 -0.03 0.93 -11.67
N THR A 57 -0.96 0.85 -10.71
CA THR A 57 -2.40 1.04 -10.96
C THR A 57 -2.72 2.44 -11.47
N LEU A 58 -2.04 3.47 -10.94
CA LEU A 58 -2.21 4.86 -11.36
C LEU A 58 -1.56 5.14 -12.73
N ASN A 59 -0.40 4.54 -13.01
CA ASN A 59 0.32 4.73 -14.27
C ASN A 59 -0.21 3.87 -15.43
N PHE A 60 -0.90 2.76 -15.18
CA PHE A 60 -1.51 1.93 -16.24
C PHE A 60 -2.68 2.62 -16.96
N ARG A 61 -3.09 3.80 -16.48
CA ARG A 61 -4.19 4.60 -17.05
C ARG A 61 -3.76 5.60 -18.14
N LEU A 62 -2.51 5.53 -18.62
CA LEU A 62 -1.96 6.36 -19.69
C LEU A 62 -2.09 5.70 -21.07
#